data_AF-A0A4P9Z311-F1
#
_entry.id   AF-A0A4P9Z311-F1
#
_cell.length_a   1.000
_cell.length_b   1.000
_cell.length_c   1.000
_cell.angle_alpha   90.00
_cell.angle_beta   90.00
_cell.angle_gamma   90.00
#
_symmetry.space_group_name_H-M   'P 1'
#
loop_
_entity.id
_entity.type
_entity.pdbx_description
1 polymer ?
#
loop_
_entity_poly.entity_id
_entity_poly.type
_entity_poly.pdbx_seq_one_letter_code
_entity_poly.pdbx_strand_id
1 'polypeptide(L)'
;MTDLINALSYELTALTSEARRKYPEVKEPRLATIAVNCLQHLIVHSAVSPDAIGTIVTTLGDVVSLGADVQLRTLQIVLPLLSNYPNVHDNELTLGLCYRLQESTAPMVNSIAGATFRQLINIVFDKVAREDSAVDEPDAPHPCADDAVRLLKDLCVLTNGEPGTFLRLDGLPCTVGLELLESILSSYEPLFRAHLPFLDLVREQLCPLIIRYFSDRHDYPKIMRLVRVINVLIRQYHDVMVTECEIYLSMLLKMLEPDQHPAWQRILALELFRGICSNFQLLYSIFTRYSNNKGKAKGIYYTLLSALDHAATETPLAFRDMAGELDPDSLLLAGTSATEE
;
A
#
# COMPACT_ATOMS: atom_id res chain seq x y z
N MET A 1 33.28 -15.61 -17.27
CA MET A 1 32.48 -14.41 -16.95
C MET A 1 32.23 -14.33 -15.46
N THR A 2 31.78 -15.44 -14.85
CA THR A 2 31.77 -15.68 -13.38
C THR A 2 33.12 -15.41 -12.70
N ASP A 3 34.25 -15.85 -13.29
CA ASP A 3 35.58 -15.57 -12.70
C ASP A 3 35.94 -14.08 -12.67
N LEU A 4 35.43 -13.32 -13.65
CA LEU A 4 35.69 -11.89 -13.77
C LEU A 4 34.80 -11.10 -12.80
N ILE A 5 33.57 -11.57 -12.58
CA ILE A 5 32.65 -11.07 -11.54
C ILE A 5 33.19 -11.36 -10.14
N ASN A 6 33.73 -12.56 -9.91
CA ASN A 6 34.34 -12.94 -8.63
C ASN A 6 35.62 -12.15 -8.37
N ALA A 7 36.45 -11.92 -9.40
CA ALA A 7 37.63 -11.06 -9.30
C ALA A 7 37.25 -9.60 -9.01
N LEU A 8 36.24 -9.05 -9.70
CA LEU A 8 35.72 -7.70 -9.44
C LEU A 8 35.11 -7.57 -8.04
N SER A 9 34.35 -8.57 -7.61
CA SER A 9 33.74 -8.60 -6.26
C SER A 9 34.81 -8.66 -5.18
N TYR A 10 35.85 -9.50 -5.37
CA TYR A 10 37.01 -9.61 -4.49
C TYR A 10 37.84 -8.32 -4.47
N GLU A 11 38.10 -7.69 -5.62
CA GLU A 11 38.81 -6.41 -5.67
C GLU A 11 37.99 -5.26 -5.07
N LEU A 12 36.68 -5.23 -5.26
CA LEU A 12 35.78 -4.26 -4.63
C LEU A 12 35.72 -4.44 -3.10
N THR A 13 35.71 -5.69 -2.61
CA THR A 13 35.78 -5.97 -1.16
C THR A 13 37.17 -5.69 -0.59
N ALA A 14 38.23 -5.98 -1.32
CA ALA A 14 39.60 -5.63 -0.95
C ALA A 14 39.77 -4.11 -0.90
N LEU A 15 39.32 -3.38 -1.92
CA LEU A 15 39.36 -1.91 -1.97
C LEU A 15 38.49 -1.26 -0.90
N THR A 16 37.30 -1.79 -0.61
CA THR A 16 36.45 -1.26 0.48
C THR A 16 37.03 -1.56 1.86
N SER A 17 37.64 -2.74 2.06
CA SER A 17 38.31 -3.09 3.31
C SER A 17 39.61 -2.32 3.52
N GLU A 18 40.42 -2.11 2.48
CA GLU A 18 41.61 -1.27 2.50
C GLU A 18 41.25 0.20 2.64
N ALA A 19 40.21 0.70 1.97
CA ALA A 19 39.72 2.06 2.16
C ALA A 19 39.22 2.28 3.59
N ARG A 20 38.46 1.33 4.17
CA ARG A 20 38.06 1.37 5.60
C ARG A 20 39.26 1.36 6.54
N ARG A 21 40.28 0.56 6.25
CA ARG A 21 41.46 0.38 7.12
C ARG A 21 42.45 1.54 7.04
N LYS A 22 42.61 2.14 5.86
CA LYS A 22 43.63 3.17 5.58
C LYS A 22 43.07 4.58 5.71
N TYR A 23 41.76 4.74 5.57
CA TYR A 23 41.06 6.02 5.60
C TYR A 23 39.73 5.95 6.36
N PRO A 24 39.74 5.75 7.69
CA PRO A 24 38.53 5.74 8.51
C PRO A 24 37.75 7.07 8.49
N GLU A 25 38.35 8.14 7.95
CA GLU A 25 37.79 9.50 7.87
C GLU A 25 37.62 10.05 6.44
N VAL A 26 37.63 9.23 5.37
CA VAL A 26 37.27 9.76 4.03
C VAL A 26 35.75 9.88 3.94
N LYS A 27 35.23 10.89 4.65
CA LYS A 27 33.85 11.41 4.56
C LYS A 27 33.75 12.41 3.40
N GLU A 28 34.39 12.12 2.27
CA GLU A 28 34.30 13.03 1.13
C GLU A 28 33.08 12.62 0.27
N PRO A 29 31.99 13.41 0.27
CA PRO A 29 30.73 13.03 -0.36
C PRO A 29 30.88 12.80 -1.87
N ARG A 30 31.90 13.41 -2.49
CA ARG A 30 32.23 13.24 -3.91
C ARG A 30 32.69 11.82 -4.24
N LEU A 31 33.57 11.25 -3.42
CA LEU A 31 34.07 9.88 -3.64
C LEU A 31 32.97 8.85 -3.39
N ALA A 32 32.15 9.05 -2.35
CA ALA A 32 30.96 8.25 -2.10
C ALA A 32 29.99 8.28 -3.29
N THR A 33 29.72 9.45 -3.86
CA THR A 33 28.84 9.62 -5.02
C THR A 33 29.35 8.85 -6.25
N ILE A 34 30.65 8.90 -6.52
CA ILE A 34 31.28 8.18 -7.65
C ILE A 34 31.18 6.66 -7.43
N ALA A 35 31.52 6.17 -6.23
CA ALA A 35 31.47 4.75 -5.90
C ALA A 35 30.04 4.19 -6.02
N VAL A 36 29.05 4.92 -5.49
CA VAL A 36 27.62 4.57 -5.58
C VAL A 36 27.18 4.52 -7.05
N ASN A 37 27.61 5.47 -7.88
CA ASN A 37 27.29 5.46 -9.32
C ASN A 37 27.91 4.27 -10.07
N CYS A 38 29.16 3.90 -9.77
CA CYS A 38 29.77 2.69 -10.33
C CYS A 38 29.00 1.42 -9.93
N LEU A 39 28.58 1.36 -8.66
CA LEU A 39 27.81 0.25 -8.13
C LEU A 39 26.42 0.14 -8.79
N GLN A 40 25.78 1.29 -9.09
CA GLN A 40 24.53 1.33 -9.85
C GLN A 40 24.68 0.64 -11.21
N HIS A 41 25.75 0.95 -11.97
CA HIS A 41 25.99 0.31 -13.26
C HIS A 41 26.18 -1.20 -13.15
N LEU A 42 26.91 -1.67 -12.14
CA LEU A 42 27.10 -3.11 -11.91
C LEU A 42 25.79 -3.83 -11.59
N ILE A 43 24.91 -3.20 -10.80
CA ILE A 43 23.60 -3.75 -10.44
C ILE A 43 22.66 -3.79 -11.66
N VAL A 44 22.64 -2.72 -12.46
CA VAL A 44 21.82 -2.66 -13.69
C VAL A 44 22.24 -3.75 -14.68
N HIS A 45 23.55 -4.03 -14.78
CA HIS A 45 24.07 -5.09 -15.64
C HIS A 45 24.08 -6.49 -14.99
N SER A 46 23.45 -6.66 -13.82
CA SER A 46 23.38 -7.96 -13.10
C SER A 46 24.76 -8.59 -12.82
N ALA A 47 25.78 -7.77 -12.62
CA ALA A 47 27.17 -8.21 -12.47
C ALA A 47 27.58 -8.46 -11.00
N VAL A 48 26.62 -8.46 -10.06
CA VAL A 48 26.87 -8.62 -8.62
C VAL A 48 26.37 -9.99 -8.17
N SER A 49 27.12 -10.68 -7.31
CA SER A 49 26.70 -11.95 -6.71
C SER A 49 25.52 -11.73 -5.73
N PRO A 50 24.49 -12.61 -5.69
CA PRO A 50 23.36 -12.48 -4.78
C PRO A 50 23.78 -12.42 -3.30
N ASP A 51 24.83 -13.15 -2.91
CA ASP A 51 25.32 -13.18 -1.51
C ASP A 51 25.93 -11.83 -1.05
N ALA A 52 26.37 -11.00 -2.01
CA ALA A 52 26.99 -9.71 -1.71
C ALA A 52 25.94 -8.61 -1.45
N ILE A 53 24.66 -8.86 -1.73
CA ILE A 53 23.62 -7.83 -1.73
C ILE A 53 23.33 -7.31 -0.32
N GLY A 54 23.21 -8.17 0.69
CA GLY A 54 23.08 -7.72 2.08
C GLY A 54 24.26 -6.86 2.54
N THR A 55 25.47 -7.16 2.08
CA THR A 55 26.67 -6.34 2.36
C THR A 55 26.60 -4.98 1.64
N ILE A 56 26.07 -4.95 0.42
CA ILE A 56 25.86 -3.70 -0.34
C ILE A 56 24.80 -2.83 0.34
N VAL A 57 23.67 -3.39 0.77
CA VAL A 57 22.60 -2.62 1.42
C VAL A 57 23.07 -2.05 2.76
N THR A 58 23.81 -2.83 3.55
CA THR A 58 24.39 -2.36 4.82
C THR A 58 25.43 -1.25 4.59
N THR A 59 26.33 -1.41 3.63
CA THR A 59 27.32 -0.37 3.29
C THR A 59 26.67 0.90 2.72
N LEU A 60 25.65 0.78 1.87
CA LEU A 60 24.85 1.93 1.43
C LEU A 60 24.18 2.62 2.62
N GLY A 61 23.69 1.85 3.60
CA GLY A 61 23.14 2.37 4.84
C GLY A 61 24.11 3.23 5.65
N ASP A 62 25.38 2.86 5.71
CA ASP A 62 26.42 3.65 6.41
C ASP A 62 26.75 4.95 5.66
N VAL A 63 26.66 4.94 4.33
CA VAL A 63 27.09 6.05 3.46
C VAL A 63 25.98 7.09 3.28
N VAL A 64 24.71 6.73 3.52
CA VAL A 64 23.54 7.62 3.41
C VAL A 64 23.61 8.86 4.31
N SER A 65 24.37 8.83 5.41
CA SER A 65 24.56 10.00 6.29
C SER A 65 25.49 11.08 5.71
N LEU A 66 26.14 10.84 4.57
CA LEU A 66 27.17 11.73 4.00
C LEU A 66 26.59 12.90 3.18
N GLY A 67 25.28 12.93 2.90
CA GLY A 67 24.61 14.08 2.29
C GLY A 67 23.50 13.71 1.29
N ALA A 68 22.69 14.71 0.92
CA ALA A 68 21.50 14.53 0.07
C ALA A 68 21.80 13.96 -1.33
N ASP A 69 22.93 14.33 -1.93
CA ASP A 69 23.33 13.78 -3.25
C ASP A 69 23.55 12.27 -3.19
N VAL A 70 24.17 11.78 -2.11
CA VAL A 70 24.42 10.35 -1.91
C VAL A 70 23.12 9.61 -1.60
N GLN A 71 22.20 10.24 -0.87
CA GLN A 71 20.86 9.72 -0.62
C GLN A 71 20.08 9.49 -1.92
N LEU A 72 20.07 10.46 -2.83
CA LEU A 72 19.40 10.33 -4.14
C LEU A 72 20.00 9.21 -4.98
N ARG A 73 21.34 9.09 -5.01
CA ARG A 73 22.01 8.00 -5.73
C ARG A 73 21.72 6.64 -5.10
N THR A 74 21.61 6.57 -3.78
CA THR A 74 21.22 5.34 -3.08
C THR A 74 19.82 4.92 -3.45
N LEU A 75 18.84 5.84 -3.49
CA LEU A 75 17.46 5.54 -3.93
C LEU A 75 17.41 5.00 -5.36
N GLN A 76 18.24 5.54 -6.26
CA GLN A 76 18.34 5.06 -7.65
C GLN A 76 18.89 3.64 -7.77
N ILE A 77 19.57 3.11 -6.75
CA ILE A 77 20.14 1.75 -6.72
C ILE A 77 19.19 0.76 -6.07
N VAL A 78 18.54 1.18 -4.99
CA VAL A 78 17.66 0.33 -4.18
C VAL A 78 16.57 -0.33 -5.02
N LEU A 79 15.98 0.40 -5.98
CA LEU A 79 14.94 -0.13 -6.86
C LEU A 79 15.47 -1.20 -7.86
N PRO A 80 16.51 -0.95 -8.67
CA PRO A 80 17.15 -1.99 -9.49
C PRO A 80 17.64 -3.21 -8.71
N LEU A 81 18.13 -3.01 -7.49
CA LEU A 81 18.62 -4.09 -6.63
C LEU A 81 17.50 -5.08 -6.30
N LEU A 82 16.31 -4.59 -5.95
CA LEU A 82 15.19 -5.48 -5.66
C LEU A 82 14.54 -6.06 -6.94
N SER A 83 14.53 -5.29 -8.03
CA SER A 83 13.91 -5.70 -9.30
C SER A 83 14.74 -6.74 -10.07
N ASN A 84 16.07 -6.56 -10.15
CA ASN A 84 16.96 -7.41 -10.95
C ASN A 84 17.36 -8.70 -10.24
N TYR A 85 17.25 -8.75 -8.90
CA TYR A 85 17.62 -9.92 -8.10
C TYR A 85 16.38 -10.53 -7.43
N PRO A 86 15.63 -11.40 -8.15
CA PRO A 86 14.39 -11.97 -7.66
C PRO A 86 14.59 -12.84 -6.42
N ASN A 87 15.67 -13.62 -6.37
CA ASN A 87 15.97 -14.60 -5.31
C ASN A 87 16.53 -14.02 -4.01
N VAL A 88 16.58 -12.69 -3.90
CA VAL A 88 17.08 -12.02 -2.69
C VAL A 88 15.92 -11.72 -1.77
N HIS A 89 16.02 -12.25 -0.56
CA HIS A 89 15.04 -12.12 0.53
C HIS A 89 15.41 -11.04 1.55
N ASP A 90 16.48 -10.27 1.34
CA ASP A 90 16.87 -9.10 2.16
C ASP A 90 15.96 -7.87 1.94
N ASN A 91 14.66 -8.13 1.80
CA ASN A 91 13.61 -7.14 1.60
C ASN A 91 13.50 -6.20 2.82
N GLU A 92 13.69 -6.74 4.03
CA GLU A 92 13.73 -6.00 5.29
C GLU A 92 14.77 -4.86 5.25
N LEU A 93 16.03 -5.18 4.91
CA LEU A 93 17.12 -4.21 4.91
C LEU A 93 16.91 -3.12 3.85
N THR A 94 16.39 -3.52 2.69
CA THR A 94 16.20 -2.65 1.54
C THR A 94 15.03 -1.68 1.76
N LEU A 95 13.89 -2.19 2.26
CA LEU A 95 12.71 -1.38 2.60
C LEU A 95 13.00 -0.47 3.80
N GLY A 96 13.67 -0.99 4.83
CA GLY A 96 14.10 -0.19 5.99
C GLY A 96 15.05 0.95 5.60
N LEU A 97 16.00 0.70 4.68
CA LEU A 97 16.87 1.76 4.15
C LEU A 97 16.06 2.85 3.42
N CYS A 98 15.10 2.47 2.58
CA CYS A 98 14.25 3.41 1.86
C CYS A 98 13.37 4.25 2.79
N TYR A 99 12.83 3.63 3.85
CA TYR A 99 12.03 4.35 4.84
C TYR A 99 12.87 5.36 5.63
N ARG A 100 14.07 4.98 6.09
CA ARG A 100 15.00 5.94 6.75
C ARG A 100 15.33 7.14 5.87
N LEU A 101 15.42 6.93 4.55
CA LEU A 101 15.63 8.02 3.59
C LEU A 101 14.41 8.93 3.45
N GLN A 102 13.21 8.44 3.75
CA GLN A 102 12.00 9.25 3.80
C GLN A 102 12.06 10.25 4.96
N GLU A 103 12.75 9.95 6.07
CA GLU A 103 12.91 10.89 7.18
C GLU A 103 13.94 12.01 6.91
N SER A 104 14.53 12.05 5.72
CA SER A 104 15.48 13.10 5.32
C SER A 104 14.85 14.49 5.36
N THR A 105 15.62 15.47 5.84
CA THR A 105 15.22 16.89 5.86
C THR A 105 15.17 17.52 4.48
N ALA A 106 15.78 16.88 3.47
CA ALA A 106 15.74 17.33 2.09
C ALA A 106 14.40 16.92 1.43
N PRO A 107 13.53 17.87 1.05
CA PRO A 107 12.17 17.56 0.57
C PRO A 107 12.16 16.74 -0.71
N MET A 108 13.15 16.93 -1.59
CA MET A 108 13.31 16.14 -2.80
C MET A 108 13.62 14.67 -2.48
N VAL A 109 14.50 14.41 -1.49
CA VAL A 109 14.85 13.05 -1.06
C VAL A 109 13.65 12.38 -0.40
N ASN A 110 12.96 13.08 0.51
CA ASN A 110 11.76 12.59 1.18
C ASN A 110 10.68 12.14 0.18
N SER A 111 10.39 12.97 -0.83
CA SER A 111 9.38 12.68 -1.86
C SER A 111 9.76 11.48 -2.72
N ILE A 112 11.00 11.43 -3.21
CA ILE A 112 11.49 10.30 -4.03
C ILE A 112 11.55 9.02 -3.19
N ALA A 113 11.98 9.09 -1.93
CA ALA A 113 12.04 7.95 -1.04
C ALA A 113 10.64 7.36 -0.79
N GLY A 114 9.63 8.21 -0.54
CA GLY A 114 8.25 7.74 -0.38
C GLY A 114 7.68 7.08 -1.64
N ALA A 115 7.98 7.62 -2.83
CA ALA A 115 7.60 6.99 -4.09
C ALA A 115 8.32 5.65 -4.32
N THR A 116 9.62 5.61 -4.04
CA THR A 116 10.45 4.40 -4.18
C THR A 116 10.00 3.32 -3.19
N PHE A 117 9.63 3.69 -1.96
CA PHE A 117 9.13 2.76 -0.95
C PHE A 117 7.86 2.04 -1.43
N ARG A 118 6.90 2.79 -1.99
CA ARG A 118 5.69 2.22 -2.62
C ARG A 118 6.03 1.25 -3.75
N GLN A 119 6.99 1.60 -4.60
CA GLN A 119 7.43 0.75 -5.70
C GLN A 119 8.11 -0.54 -5.21
N LEU A 120 8.94 -0.46 -4.17
CA LEU A 120 9.58 -1.64 -3.58
C LEU A 120 8.56 -2.60 -2.99
N ILE A 121 7.53 -2.09 -2.30
CA ILE A 121 6.42 -2.91 -1.81
C ILE A 121 5.74 -3.65 -2.98
N ASN A 122 5.42 -2.95 -4.06
CA ASN A 122 4.84 -3.60 -5.24
C ASN A 122 5.76 -4.68 -5.82
N ILE A 123 7.08 -4.43 -5.89
CA ILE A 123 8.03 -5.44 -6.36
C ILE A 123 8.01 -6.69 -5.47
N VAL A 124 7.87 -6.56 -4.14
CA VAL A 124 7.75 -7.73 -3.25
C VAL A 124 6.53 -8.58 -3.63
N PHE A 125 5.37 -7.97 -3.86
CA PHE A 125 4.17 -8.71 -4.28
C PHE A 125 4.27 -9.23 -5.73
N ASP A 126 4.92 -8.51 -6.65
CA ASP A 126 5.20 -8.99 -8.00
C ASP A 126 6.11 -10.23 -7.98
N LYS A 127 7.05 -10.33 -7.02
CA LYS A 127 7.89 -11.52 -6.86
C LYS A 127 7.06 -12.73 -6.47
N VAL A 128 6.07 -12.58 -5.58
CA VAL A 128 5.14 -13.67 -5.23
C VAL A 128 4.40 -14.17 -6.47
N ALA A 129 3.84 -13.26 -7.29
CA ALA A 129 3.15 -13.65 -8.51
C ALA A 129 4.05 -14.41 -9.51
N ARG A 130 5.33 -14.04 -9.58
CA ARG A 130 6.31 -14.75 -10.41
C ARG A 130 6.68 -16.12 -9.84
N GLU A 131 6.84 -16.23 -8.52
CA GLU A 131 7.10 -17.47 -7.81
C GLU A 131 5.96 -18.47 -8.02
N ASP A 132 4.71 -18.03 -7.86
CA ASP A 132 3.51 -18.85 -8.09
C ASP A 132 3.39 -19.33 -9.54
N SER A 133 3.87 -18.54 -10.49
CA SER A 133 3.85 -18.92 -11.91
C SER A 133 4.96 -19.90 -12.29
N ALA A 134 6.03 -19.99 -11.49
CA ALA A 134 7.19 -20.83 -11.75
C ALA A 134 7.13 -22.17 -11.02
N VAL A 135 6.36 -22.25 -9.92
CA VAL A 135 6.19 -23.43 -9.10
C VAL A 135 4.92 -24.17 -9.53
N ASP A 136 5.09 -25.31 -10.22
CA ASP A 136 3.97 -26.19 -10.60
C ASP A 136 3.49 -27.11 -9.45
N GLU A 137 4.25 -27.21 -8.35
CA GLU A 137 3.96 -28.11 -7.22
C GLU A 137 3.31 -27.38 -6.03
N PRO A 138 2.12 -27.79 -5.58
CA PRO A 138 1.36 -27.08 -4.54
C PRO A 138 1.97 -27.13 -3.12
N ASP A 139 2.96 -27.99 -2.86
CA ASP A 139 3.60 -28.15 -1.54
C ASP A 139 5.05 -27.59 -1.49
N ALA A 140 5.50 -26.92 -2.55
CA ALA A 140 6.83 -26.33 -2.55
C ALA A 140 6.90 -25.11 -1.60
N PRO A 141 8.05 -24.85 -0.97
CA PRO A 141 8.22 -23.66 -0.16
C PRO A 141 8.13 -22.39 -1.02
N HIS A 142 7.30 -21.44 -0.60
CA HIS A 142 7.10 -20.13 -1.23
C HIS A 142 7.76 -19.01 -0.40
N PRO A 143 9.09 -18.87 -0.42
CA PRO A 143 9.78 -17.89 0.42
C PRO A 143 9.42 -16.44 0.07
N CYS A 144 9.07 -16.12 -1.17
CA CYS A 144 8.60 -14.77 -1.51
C CYS A 144 7.23 -14.49 -0.87
N ALA A 145 6.34 -15.49 -0.84
CA ALA A 145 5.04 -15.37 -0.19
C ALA A 145 5.20 -15.15 1.32
N ASP A 146 6.11 -15.89 1.98
CA ASP A 146 6.42 -15.71 3.40
C ASP A 146 6.89 -14.28 3.73
N ASP A 147 7.78 -13.72 2.91
CA ASP A 147 8.25 -12.34 3.06
C ASP A 147 7.11 -11.34 2.87
N ALA A 148 6.25 -11.54 1.87
CA ALA A 148 5.11 -10.68 1.61
C ALA A 148 4.06 -10.74 2.74
N VAL A 149 3.85 -11.91 3.36
CA VAL A 149 2.96 -12.06 4.52
C VAL A 149 3.52 -11.30 5.73
N ARG A 150 4.83 -11.39 5.99
CA ARG A 150 5.50 -10.61 7.06
C ARG A 150 5.42 -9.11 6.80
N LEU A 151 5.61 -8.69 5.55
CA LEU A 151 5.47 -7.29 5.13
C LEU A 151 4.04 -6.80 5.37
N LEU A 152 3.02 -7.54 4.92
CA LEU A 152 1.62 -7.17 5.12
C LEU A 152 1.28 -7.05 6.61
N LYS A 153 1.78 -7.97 7.44
CA LYS A 153 1.58 -7.96 8.89
C LYS A 153 2.16 -6.70 9.51
N ASP A 154 3.39 -6.38 9.17
CA ASP A 154 4.04 -5.16 9.63
C ASP A 154 3.30 -3.91 9.16
N LEU A 155 2.79 -3.86 7.92
CA LEU A 155 2.00 -2.72 7.44
C LEU A 155 0.71 -2.52 8.27
N CYS A 156 0.03 -3.59 8.66
CA CYS A 156 -1.14 -3.50 9.55
C CYS A 156 -0.77 -2.92 10.93
N VAL A 157 0.28 -3.44 11.55
CA VAL A 157 0.77 -3.01 12.87
C VAL A 157 1.30 -1.56 12.84
N LEU A 158 2.07 -1.20 11.82
CA LEU A 158 2.58 0.16 11.61
C LEU A 158 1.47 1.18 11.38
N THR A 159 0.41 0.80 10.66
CA THR A 159 -0.77 1.66 10.45
C THR A 159 -1.55 1.90 11.75
N ASN A 160 -1.48 0.93 12.67
CA ASN A 160 -2.02 1.02 14.02
C ASN A 160 -1.16 1.89 14.96
N GLY A 161 0.04 2.31 14.52
CA GLY A 161 0.98 3.09 15.33
C GLY A 161 1.84 2.24 16.27
N GLU A 162 1.92 0.93 16.01
CA GLU A 162 2.78 -0.01 16.73
C GLU A 162 4.06 -0.31 15.92
N PRO A 163 5.17 -0.66 16.57
CA PRO A 163 6.43 -0.91 15.87
C PRO A 163 6.38 -2.22 15.08
N GLY A 164 6.88 -2.18 13.85
CA GLY A 164 7.00 -3.34 12.96
C GLY A 164 8.20 -4.22 13.32
N THR A 165 8.02 -5.53 13.23
CA THR A 165 9.08 -6.51 13.54
C THR A 165 9.97 -6.83 12.35
N PHE A 166 9.38 -6.89 11.15
CA PHE A 166 10.05 -7.22 9.91
C PHE A 166 10.73 -6.01 9.28
N LEU A 167 10.08 -4.85 9.23
CA LEU A 167 10.65 -3.61 8.69
C LEU A 167 11.50 -2.85 9.73
N ARG A 168 11.35 -3.19 11.02
CA ARG A 168 11.98 -2.51 12.17
C ARG A 168 11.74 -1.00 12.18
N LEU A 169 10.50 -0.60 11.90
CA LEU A 169 10.07 0.79 11.91
C LEU A 169 9.25 1.07 13.17
N ASP A 170 9.39 2.28 13.73
CA ASP A 170 8.67 2.68 14.95
C ASP A 170 7.18 2.95 14.72
N GLY A 171 6.80 3.26 13.48
CA GLY A 171 5.42 3.53 13.07
C GLY A 171 5.36 4.15 11.69
N LEU A 172 4.17 4.17 11.09
CA LEU A 172 3.90 4.80 9.79
C LEU A 172 2.71 5.77 9.95
N PRO A 173 2.69 6.93 9.27
CA PRO A 173 1.50 7.76 9.25
C PRO A 173 0.30 6.95 8.75
N CYS A 174 -0.77 6.91 9.54
CA CYS A 174 -1.96 6.09 9.26
C CYS A 174 -2.52 6.30 7.84
N THR A 175 -2.51 7.54 7.33
CA THR A 175 -2.95 7.83 5.95
C THR A 175 -2.10 7.12 4.90
N VAL A 176 -0.77 7.06 5.08
CA VAL A 176 0.15 6.36 4.18
C VAL A 176 -0.03 4.85 4.31
N GLY A 177 -0.22 4.34 5.54
CA GLY A 177 -0.50 2.93 5.78
C GLY A 177 -1.77 2.44 5.09
N LEU A 178 -2.88 3.17 5.25
CA LEU A 178 -4.14 2.86 4.58
C LEU A 178 -4.03 2.97 3.04
N GLU A 179 -3.28 3.94 2.52
CA GLU A 179 -2.99 4.04 1.08
C GLU A 179 -2.24 2.82 0.53
N LEU A 180 -1.22 2.35 1.25
CA LEU A 180 -0.45 1.18 0.88
C LEU A 180 -1.31 -0.07 0.91
N LEU A 181 -2.09 -0.26 1.98
CA LEU A 181 -3.02 -1.38 2.13
C LEU A 181 -4.08 -1.37 1.03
N GLU A 182 -4.67 -0.21 0.71
CA GLU A 182 -5.60 -0.06 -0.42
C GLU A 182 -4.94 -0.49 -1.74
N SER A 183 -3.72 0.00 -2.02
CA SER A 183 -2.99 -0.31 -3.25
C SER A 183 -2.70 -1.80 -3.35
N ILE A 184 -2.20 -2.43 -2.29
CA ILE A 184 -1.85 -3.85 -2.28
C ILE A 184 -3.10 -4.71 -2.51
N LEU A 185 -4.16 -4.45 -1.74
CA LEU A 185 -5.41 -5.22 -1.82
C LEU A 185 -6.05 -5.11 -3.21
N SER A 186 -5.99 -3.92 -3.82
CA SER A 186 -6.59 -3.64 -5.12
C SER A 186 -5.78 -4.21 -6.29
N SER A 187 -4.45 -4.12 -6.22
CA SER A 187 -3.56 -4.54 -7.31
C SER A 187 -3.26 -6.05 -7.32
N TYR A 188 -3.34 -6.71 -6.16
CA TYR A 188 -2.92 -8.11 -6.00
C TYR A 188 -4.06 -9.04 -5.58
N GLU A 189 -5.32 -8.71 -5.91
CA GLU A 189 -6.50 -9.54 -5.62
C GLU A 189 -6.31 -11.05 -5.89
N PRO A 190 -5.77 -11.48 -7.06
CA PRO A 190 -5.61 -12.91 -7.33
C PRO A 190 -4.69 -13.62 -6.33
N LEU A 191 -3.64 -12.94 -5.86
CA LEU A 191 -2.70 -13.49 -4.87
C LEU A 191 -3.39 -13.72 -3.53
N PHE A 192 -4.19 -12.75 -3.07
CA PHE A 192 -4.92 -12.89 -1.82
C PHE A 192 -5.94 -14.03 -1.89
N ARG A 193 -6.56 -14.24 -3.07
CA ARG A 193 -7.49 -15.36 -3.26
C ARG A 193 -6.80 -16.73 -3.35
N ALA A 194 -5.58 -16.78 -3.89
CA ALA A 194 -4.81 -18.01 -4.01
C ALA A 194 -4.19 -18.44 -2.67
N HIS A 195 -3.66 -17.48 -1.91
CA HIS A 195 -2.91 -17.74 -0.68
C HIS A 195 -3.72 -17.35 0.55
N LEU A 196 -4.26 -18.35 1.24
CA LEU A 196 -5.07 -18.19 2.46
C LEU A 196 -4.40 -17.34 3.57
N PRO A 197 -3.07 -17.43 3.83
CA PRO A 197 -2.42 -16.61 4.85
C PRO A 197 -2.61 -15.10 4.69
N PHE A 198 -2.73 -14.58 3.46
CA PHE A 198 -3.01 -13.16 3.26
C PHE A 198 -4.42 -12.79 3.71
N LEU A 199 -5.43 -13.61 3.36
CA LEU A 199 -6.81 -13.36 3.77
C LEU A 199 -7.00 -13.48 5.27
N ASP A 200 -6.36 -14.46 5.90
CA ASP A 200 -6.44 -14.63 7.35
C ASP A 200 -5.82 -13.41 8.06
N LEU A 201 -4.69 -12.91 7.57
CA LEU A 201 -4.09 -11.70 8.11
C LEU A 201 -4.99 -10.46 7.93
N VAL A 202 -5.65 -10.33 6.77
CA VAL A 202 -6.64 -9.26 6.55
C VAL A 202 -7.79 -9.39 7.57
N ARG A 203 -8.32 -10.60 7.80
CA ARG A 203 -9.39 -10.84 8.78
C ARG A 203 -8.96 -10.58 10.21
N GLU A 204 -7.78 -11.02 10.60
CA GLU A 204 -7.32 -10.99 11.99
C GLU A 204 -6.74 -9.65 12.40
N GLN A 205 -6.18 -8.87 11.47
CA GLN A 205 -5.50 -7.61 11.80
C GLN A 205 -6.10 -6.40 11.11
N LEU A 206 -6.34 -6.46 9.80
CA LEU A 206 -6.86 -5.31 9.07
C LEU A 206 -8.33 -5.04 9.40
N CYS A 207 -9.17 -6.07 9.49
CA CYS A 207 -10.59 -5.88 9.79
C CYS A 207 -10.84 -5.25 11.17
N PRO A 208 -10.21 -5.72 12.28
CA PRO A 208 -10.32 -5.05 13.57
C PRO A 208 -9.81 -3.61 13.54
N LEU A 209 -8.71 -3.35 12.83
CA LEU A 209 -8.20 -1.99 12.63
C LEU A 209 -9.27 -1.13 11.95
N ILE A 210 -9.87 -1.60 10.85
CA ILE A 210 -10.91 -0.85 10.13
C ILE A 210 -12.09 -0.54 11.04
N ILE A 211 -12.59 -1.53 11.78
CA ILE A 211 -13.74 -1.38 12.66
C ILE A 211 -13.46 -0.34 13.75
N ARG A 212 -12.26 -0.37 14.34
CA ARG A 212 -11.84 0.58 15.37
C ARG A 212 -11.75 2.00 14.81
N TYR A 213 -11.02 2.20 13.71
CA TYR A 213 -10.83 3.52 13.10
C TYR A 213 -12.14 4.14 12.59
N PHE A 214 -13.09 3.32 12.16
CA PHE A 214 -14.39 3.83 11.75
C PHE A 214 -15.26 4.29 12.93
N SER A 215 -15.13 3.60 14.07
CA SER A 215 -15.90 3.89 15.29
C SER A 215 -15.38 5.15 16.00
N ASP A 216 -14.10 5.44 15.85
CA ASP A 216 -13.45 6.62 16.43
C ASP A 216 -13.71 7.88 15.61
N ARG A 217 -13.69 9.05 16.28
CA ARG A 217 -13.78 10.35 15.59
C ARG A 217 -12.44 10.67 14.95
N HIS A 218 -12.34 10.47 13.64
CA HIS A 218 -11.15 10.81 12.86
C HIS A 218 -11.37 11.96 11.87
N ASP A 219 -10.27 12.58 11.48
CA ASP A 219 -10.19 13.62 10.48
C ASP A 219 -10.52 13.10 9.07
N TYR A 220 -10.97 14.01 8.21
CA TYR A 220 -11.39 13.70 6.83
C TYR A 220 -10.40 12.81 6.06
N PRO A 221 -9.08 13.09 6.03
CA PRO A 221 -8.13 12.28 5.27
C PRO A 221 -8.10 10.81 5.70
N LYS A 222 -8.20 10.52 7.00
CA LYS A 222 -8.17 9.14 7.51
C LYS A 222 -9.44 8.39 7.14
N ILE A 223 -10.61 8.98 7.38
CA ILE A 223 -11.89 8.35 7.03
C ILE A 223 -12.01 8.15 5.52
N MET A 224 -11.59 9.11 4.71
CA MET A 224 -11.58 8.97 3.25
C MET A 224 -10.73 7.78 2.80
N ARG A 225 -9.51 7.61 3.33
CA ARG A 225 -8.64 6.46 3.02
C ARG A 225 -9.22 5.14 3.54
N LEU A 226 -9.81 5.16 4.73
CA LEU A 226 -10.45 4.00 5.30
C LEU A 226 -11.64 3.51 4.45
N VAL A 227 -12.50 4.43 4.02
CA VAL A 227 -13.65 4.14 3.14
C VAL A 227 -13.17 3.58 1.79
N ARG A 228 -12.01 4.04 1.27
CA ARG A 228 -11.42 3.47 0.05
C ARG A 228 -10.94 2.03 0.24
N VAL A 229 -10.28 1.70 1.36
CA VAL A 229 -9.92 0.32 1.71
C VAL A 229 -11.19 -0.55 1.82
N ILE A 230 -12.22 -0.08 2.53
CA ILE A 230 -13.52 -0.76 2.65
C ILE A 230 -14.14 -0.99 1.27
N ASN A 231 -14.10 -0.01 0.37
CA ASN A 231 -14.63 -0.13 -0.99
C ASN A 231 -13.89 -1.22 -1.78
N VAL A 232 -12.56 -1.34 -1.66
CA VAL A 232 -11.80 -2.44 -2.27
C VAL A 232 -12.26 -3.79 -1.70
N LEU A 233 -12.35 -3.93 -0.38
CA LEU A 233 -12.81 -5.15 0.28
C LEU A 233 -14.23 -5.57 -0.17
N ILE A 234 -15.17 -4.63 -0.23
CA ILE A 234 -16.54 -4.91 -0.67
C ILE A 234 -16.59 -5.25 -2.17
N ARG A 235 -15.79 -4.61 -3.03
CA ARG A 235 -15.87 -4.84 -4.47
C ARG A 235 -15.18 -6.13 -4.91
N GLN A 236 -14.06 -6.45 -4.28
CA GLN A 236 -13.17 -7.52 -4.71
C GLN A 236 -13.18 -8.74 -3.78
N TYR A 237 -13.68 -8.64 -2.54
CA TYR A 237 -13.57 -9.74 -1.55
C TYR A 237 -14.92 -10.13 -0.92
N HIS A 238 -16.06 -9.58 -1.37
CA HIS A 238 -17.39 -9.84 -0.80
C HIS A 238 -17.84 -11.28 -0.85
N ASP A 239 -17.23 -12.11 -1.69
CA ASP A 239 -17.56 -13.51 -1.83
C ASP A 239 -16.80 -14.42 -0.86
N VAL A 240 -15.63 -13.98 -0.38
CA VAL A 240 -14.73 -14.74 0.50
C VAL A 240 -14.75 -14.19 1.94
N MET A 241 -15.05 -12.91 2.13
CA MET A 241 -15.13 -12.22 3.44
C MET A 241 -16.55 -11.78 3.76
N VAL A 242 -17.49 -12.74 3.78
CA VAL A 242 -18.92 -12.47 3.88
C VAL A 242 -19.26 -11.71 5.17
N THR A 243 -18.83 -12.21 6.32
CA THR A 243 -19.16 -11.62 7.62
C THR A 243 -18.62 -10.19 7.80
N GLU A 244 -17.41 -9.95 7.34
CA GLU A 244 -16.70 -8.68 7.46
C GLU A 244 -17.30 -7.64 6.52
N CYS A 245 -17.61 -8.02 5.27
CA CYS A 245 -18.28 -7.15 4.32
C CYS A 245 -19.72 -6.80 4.77
N GLU A 246 -20.45 -7.71 5.42
CA GLU A 246 -21.75 -7.41 6.04
C GLU A 246 -21.62 -6.33 7.13
N ILE A 247 -20.60 -6.44 7.98
CA ILE A 247 -20.30 -5.42 9.00
C ILE A 247 -20.00 -4.08 8.34
N TYR A 248 -19.12 -4.04 7.33
CA TYR A 248 -18.77 -2.80 6.63
C TYR A 248 -19.96 -2.14 5.93
N LEU A 249 -20.79 -2.91 5.25
CA LEU A 249 -22.02 -2.40 4.64
C LEU A 249 -22.96 -1.82 5.69
N SER A 250 -23.11 -2.48 6.85
CA SER A 250 -23.93 -1.98 7.95
C SER A 250 -23.38 -0.68 8.55
N MET A 251 -22.06 -0.58 8.68
CA MET A 251 -21.36 0.61 9.16
C MET A 251 -21.54 1.79 8.19
N LEU A 252 -21.39 1.55 6.88
CA LEU A 252 -21.63 2.56 5.83
C LEU A 252 -23.10 3.01 5.78
N LEU A 253 -24.05 2.09 5.99
CA LEU A 253 -25.47 2.45 6.10
C LEU A 253 -25.74 3.34 7.30
N LYS A 254 -25.12 3.05 8.45
CA LYS A 254 -25.22 3.90 9.64
C LYS A 254 -24.64 5.30 9.41
N MET A 255 -23.57 5.43 8.60
CA MET A 255 -23.04 6.75 8.22
C MET A 255 -24.05 7.62 7.47
N LEU A 256 -25.09 7.04 6.85
CA LEU A 256 -26.10 7.81 6.12
C LEU A 256 -27.16 8.41 7.06
N GLU A 257 -27.28 7.94 8.30
CA GLU A 257 -28.29 8.42 9.25
C GLU A 257 -28.12 9.92 9.52
N PRO A 258 -29.20 10.72 9.40
CA PRO A 258 -29.13 12.16 9.63
C PRO A 258 -28.74 12.47 11.08
N ASP A 259 -28.13 13.64 11.28
CA ASP A 259 -27.73 14.22 12.57
C ASP A 259 -26.71 13.42 13.42
N GLN A 260 -26.35 12.19 13.02
CA GLN A 260 -25.31 11.39 13.70
C GLN A 260 -23.90 11.68 13.18
N HIS A 261 -23.77 11.94 11.88
CA HIS A 261 -22.50 12.08 11.19
C HIS A 261 -22.39 13.42 10.45
N PRO A 262 -21.19 14.03 10.39
CA PRO A 262 -20.94 15.20 9.54
C PRO A 262 -21.32 14.90 8.09
N ALA A 263 -21.88 15.86 7.38
CA ALA A 263 -22.46 15.56 6.08
C ALA A 263 -21.41 15.14 5.01
N TRP A 264 -20.12 15.46 5.19
CA TRP A 264 -19.04 14.94 4.32
C TRP A 264 -18.86 13.42 4.46
N GLN A 265 -19.11 12.85 5.64
CA GLN A 265 -19.11 11.39 5.86
C GLN A 265 -20.28 10.75 5.12
N ARG A 266 -21.45 11.39 5.16
CA ARG A 266 -22.65 10.95 4.44
C ARG A 266 -22.39 10.94 2.93
N ILE A 267 -21.74 11.97 2.39
CA ILE A 267 -21.35 12.02 0.97
C ILE A 267 -20.40 10.88 0.60
N LEU A 268 -19.37 10.60 1.41
CA LEU A 268 -18.45 9.50 1.14
C LEU A 268 -19.17 8.14 1.09
N ALA A 269 -20.11 7.91 2.01
CA ALA A 269 -20.93 6.70 2.01
C ALA A 269 -21.82 6.63 0.75
N LEU A 270 -22.48 7.74 0.36
CA LEU A 270 -23.29 7.82 -0.86
C LEU A 270 -22.46 7.58 -2.13
N GLU A 271 -21.25 8.11 -2.21
CA GLU A 271 -20.34 7.88 -3.34
C GLU A 271 -20.01 6.39 -3.49
N LEU A 272 -19.70 5.72 -2.37
CA LEU A 272 -19.44 4.29 -2.35
C LEU A 272 -20.68 3.50 -2.78
N PHE A 273 -21.87 3.81 -2.23
CA PHE A 273 -23.11 3.15 -2.61
C PHE A 273 -23.51 3.39 -4.07
N ARG A 274 -23.28 4.59 -4.61
CA ARG A 274 -23.42 4.86 -6.04
C ARG A 274 -22.55 3.91 -6.85
N GLY A 275 -21.31 3.70 -6.40
CA GLY A 275 -20.37 2.76 -6.99
C GLY A 275 -20.84 1.31 -6.95
N ILE A 276 -21.44 0.87 -5.84
CA ILE A 276 -22.05 -0.46 -5.70
C ILE A 276 -23.25 -0.61 -6.64
N CYS A 277 -24.18 0.36 -6.63
CA CYS A 277 -25.40 0.32 -7.42
C CYS A 277 -25.13 0.38 -8.93
N SER A 278 -24.03 1.00 -9.35
CA SER A 278 -23.58 1.01 -10.75
C SER A 278 -23.08 -0.35 -11.24
N ASN A 279 -22.75 -1.29 -10.33
CA ASN A 279 -22.32 -2.64 -10.67
C ASN A 279 -23.42 -3.66 -10.33
N PHE A 280 -24.16 -4.10 -11.35
CA PHE A 280 -25.25 -5.05 -11.21
C PHE A 280 -24.81 -6.38 -10.54
N GLN A 281 -23.63 -6.90 -10.88
CA GLN A 281 -23.15 -8.18 -10.35
C GLN A 281 -22.84 -8.09 -8.85
N LEU A 282 -22.26 -6.97 -8.42
CA LEU A 282 -22.00 -6.72 -7.00
C LEU A 282 -23.32 -6.54 -6.23
N LEU A 283 -24.26 -5.76 -6.77
CA LEU A 283 -25.57 -5.55 -6.16
C LEU A 283 -26.36 -6.87 -6.03
N TYR A 284 -26.34 -7.72 -7.07
CA TYR A 284 -26.94 -9.05 -7.03
C TYR A 284 -26.28 -9.96 -5.99
N SER A 285 -24.94 -9.91 -5.88
CA SER A 285 -24.21 -10.65 -4.85
C SER A 285 -24.60 -10.18 -3.45
N ILE A 286 -24.79 -8.87 -3.26
CA ILE A 286 -25.22 -8.31 -1.97
C ILE A 286 -26.65 -8.76 -1.62
N PHE A 287 -27.56 -8.73 -2.59
CA PHE A 287 -28.93 -9.21 -2.40
C PHE A 287 -28.96 -10.68 -1.99
N THR A 288 -28.28 -11.54 -2.75
CA THR A 288 -28.32 -13.00 -2.53
C THR A 288 -27.64 -13.41 -1.22
N ARG A 289 -26.51 -12.80 -0.86
CA ARG A 289 -25.70 -13.21 0.30
C ARG A 289 -26.10 -12.54 1.60
N TYR A 290 -26.41 -11.25 1.57
CA TYR A 290 -26.60 -10.45 2.79
C TYR A 290 -28.06 -10.11 3.10
N SER A 291 -28.98 -10.41 2.19
CA SER A 291 -30.38 -9.98 2.33
C SER A 291 -31.36 -11.13 2.59
N ASN A 292 -30.90 -12.38 2.46
CA ASN A 292 -31.74 -13.57 2.55
C ASN A 292 -31.68 -14.28 3.91
N ASN A 293 -31.33 -13.56 4.98
CA ASN A 293 -31.26 -14.13 6.33
C ASN A 293 -32.68 -14.27 6.90
N LYS A 294 -33.21 -15.50 6.91
CA LYS A 294 -34.60 -15.88 7.24
C LYS A 294 -35.08 -15.59 8.68
N GLY A 295 -34.47 -14.65 9.41
CA GLY A 295 -34.82 -14.42 10.83
C GLY A 295 -34.40 -13.09 11.46
N LYS A 296 -33.81 -12.14 10.71
CA LYS A 296 -33.51 -10.79 11.22
C LYS A 296 -34.17 -9.72 10.36
N ALA A 297 -34.44 -8.57 10.98
CA ALA A 297 -35.01 -7.38 10.34
C ALA A 297 -34.39 -7.10 8.97
N LYS A 298 -35.19 -6.55 8.04
CA LYS A 298 -34.86 -6.10 6.68
C LYS A 298 -33.36 -6.19 6.37
N GLY A 299 -32.94 -7.22 5.63
CA GLY A 299 -31.52 -7.46 5.31
C GLY A 299 -30.85 -6.27 4.60
N ILE A 300 -29.52 -6.32 4.45
CA ILE A 300 -28.69 -5.16 4.03
C ILE A 300 -29.26 -4.44 2.80
N TYR A 301 -29.70 -5.17 1.77
CA TYR A 301 -30.26 -4.56 0.57
C TYR A 301 -31.52 -3.72 0.82
N TYR A 302 -32.43 -4.20 1.67
CA TYR A 302 -33.65 -3.45 1.98
C TYR A 302 -33.36 -2.24 2.85
N THR A 303 -32.39 -2.35 3.76
CA THR A 303 -31.92 -1.21 4.56
C THR A 303 -31.24 -0.17 3.66
N LEU A 304 -30.46 -0.60 2.67
CA LEU A 304 -29.89 0.29 1.65
C LEU A 304 -30.98 1.04 0.88
N LEU A 305 -32.00 0.34 0.37
CA LEU A 305 -33.11 0.98 -0.33
C LEU A 305 -33.81 2.02 0.56
N SER A 306 -34.08 1.67 1.82
CA SER A 306 -34.71 2.58 2.77
C SER A 306 -33.84 3.79 3.09
N ALA A 307 -32.51 3.61 3.21
CA ALA A 307 -31.58 4.69 3.49
C ALA A 307 -31.44 5.64 2.29
N LEU A 308 -31.43 5.10 1.06
CA LEU A 308 -31.39 5.90 -0.16
C LEU A 308 -32.71 6.67 -0.40
N ASP A 309 -33.86 6.04 -0.13
CA ASP A 309 -35.17 6.71 -0.17
C ASP A 309 -35.21 7.87 0.83
N HIS A 310 -34.77 7.62 2.07
CA HIS A 310 -34.68 8.68 3.06
C HIS A 310 -33.75 9.82 2.62
N ALA A 311 -32.53 9.50 2.17
CA ALA A 311 -31.57 10.48 1.69
C ALA A 311 -32.07 11.28 0.47
N ALA A 312 -32.90 10.69 -0.39
CA ALA A 312 -33.52 11.38 -1.52
C ALA A 312 -34.65 12.33 -1.10
N THR A 313 -35.37 11.99 -0.04
CA THR A 313 -36.46 12.83 0.53
C THR A 313 -35.95 13.91 1.48
N GLU A 314 -34.79 13.70 2.10
CA GLU A 314 -34.10 14.73 2.86
C GLU A 314 -33.81 15.92 1.94
N THR A 315 -34.24 17.11 2.34
CA THR A 315 -34.17 18.29 1.48
C THR A 315 -32.72 18.58 1.04
N PRO A 316 -32.50 19.12 -0.18
CA PRO A 316 -31.17 19.46 -0.67
C PRO A 316 -30.42 20.49 0.18
N LEU A 317 -31.07 21.10 1.19
CA LEU A 317 -30.49 22.10 2.10
C LEU A 317 -29.35 21.54 2.96
N ALA A 318 -29.49 20.31 3.49
CA ALA A 318 -28.46 19.72 4.35
C ALA A 318 -27.12 19.47 3.62
N PHE A 319 -27.17 19.23 2.31
CA PHE A 319 -25.99 19.10 1.46
C PHE A 319 -25.56 20.45 0.84
N ARG A 320 -26.50 21.37 0.65
CA ARG A 320 -26.23 22.74 0.15
C ARG A 320 -25.44 23.57 1.16
N ASP A 321 -25.69 23.42 2.46
CA ASP A 321 -24.93 24.11 3.50
C ASP A 321 -23.44 23.71 3.53
N MET A 322 -23.09 22.53 2.99
CA MET A 322 -21.71 22.09 2.81
C MET A 322 -21.08 22.52 1.49
N ALA A 323 -21.88 22.69 0.45
CA ALA A 323 -21.40 23.24 -0.82
C ALA A 323 -20.95 24.70 -0.66
N GLY A 324 -21.29 25.35 0.46
CA GLY A 324 -21.26 26.81 0.53
C GLY A 324 -22.24 27.38 -0.50
N GLU A 325 -22.26 28.69 -0.66
CA GLU A 325 -22.93 29.33 -1.80
C GLU A 325 -22.18 28.99 -3.11
N LEU A 326 -22.17 27.73 -3.52
CA LEU A 326 -21.77 27.34 -4.86
C LEU A 326 -22.96 27.58 -5.77
N ASP A 327 -22.76 28.47 -6.75
CA ASP A 327 -23.74 28.76 -7.78
C ASP A 327 -24.25 27.46 -8.40
N PRO A 328 -25.58 27.26 -8.49
CA PRO A 328 -26.17 26.02 -9.00
C PRO A 328 -25.72 25.66 -10.43
N ASP A 329 -25.23 26.64 -11.19
CA ASP A 329 -24.67 26.44 -12.53
C ASP A 329 -23.30 25.75 -12.53
N SER A 330 -22.60 25.72 -11.38
CA SER A 330 -21.30 25.05 -11.22
C SER A 330 -21.43 23.52 -11.07
N LEU A 331 -22.63 23.04 -10.74
CA LEU A 331 -22.94 21.62 -10.48
C LEU A 331 -23.43 20.88 -11.73
N LEU A 332 -23.70 21.60 -12.83
CA LEU A 332 -23.97 20.98 -14.12
C LEU A 332 -22.64 20.54 -14.73
N LEU A 333 -22.45 19.23 -14.75
CA LEU A 333 -21.41 18.52 -15.50
C LEU A 333 -21.16 19.20 -16.85
N ALA A 334 -19.95 19.72 -17.05
CA ALA A 334 -19.44 20.07 -18.36
C ALA A 334 -19.45 18.80 -19.21
N GLY A 335 -20.49 18.65 -20.04
CA GLY A 335 -20.67 17.44 -20.82
C GLY A 335 -21.95 17.43 -21.63
N THR A 336 -22.05 18.33 -22.62
CA THR A 336 -22.51 18.02 -23.99
C THR A 336 -22.24 19.24 -24.86
N SER A 337 -21.02 19.39 -25.37
CA SER A 337 -20.82 20.09 -26.63
C SER A 337 -21.33 19.16 -27.73
N ALA A 338 -22.63 19.28 -28.04
CA ALA A 338 -23.17 18.78 -29.29
C ALA A 338 -22.44 19.50 -30.43
N THR A 339 -21.67 18.74 -31.20
CA THR A 339 -21.25 19.14 -32.54
C THR A 339 -22.47 19.03 -33.45
N GLU A 340 -23.14 20.17 -33.68
CA GLU A 340 -23.97 20.40 -34.87
C GLU A 340 -23.34 21.58 -35.61
N GLU A 341 -22.48 21.27 -36.58
CA GLU A 341 -22.52 21.70 -38.00
C GLU A 341 -21.36 21.08 -38.77
#